data_AF-A0A969RKS6-F1
#
_entry.id   AF-A0A969RKS6-F1
#
_cell.length_a   1.000
_cell.length_b   1.000
_cell.length_c   1.000
_cell.angle_alpha   90.00
_cell.angle_beta   90.00
_cell.angle_gamma   90.00
#
_symmetry.space_group_name_H-M   'P 1'
#
loop_
_entity.id
_entity.type
_entity.pdbx_description
1 polymer ?
#
loop_
_entity_poly.entity_id
_entity_poly.type
_entity_poly.pdbx_seq_one_letter_code
_entity_poly.pdbx_strand_id
1 'polypeptide(L)'
;MDVETNSSSLQSLQDRYILTQIGQQQLAFPSQWVAEILLIERSQVLILPFYDSAILGVVHHRGQIVPLVAIQQIFEGMAGATREIISVVQLSQKADSLAGIGIVVDRALENRSHEQFTNAFSEHDHVAVSPQTEQTILLFRPEMLSDRLWEPQCSQLV
;
A
#
# COMPACT_ATOMS: atom_id res chain seq x y z
N MET A 1 -18.52 -38.50 -10.02
CA MET A 1 -17.80 -38.33 -8.75
C MET A 1 -16.88 -37.12 -8.88
N ASP A 2 -17.54 -36.00 -9.16
CA ASP A 2 -17.35 -34.62 -8.70
C ASP A 2 -15.91 -34.12 -8.46
N VAL A 3 -15.39 -33.43 -9.49
CA VAL A 3 -14.25 -32.50 -9.41
C VAL A 3 -14.78 -31.11 -9.74
N GLU A 4 -15.45 -30.44 -8.80
CA GLU A 4 -15.94 -29.06 -8.98
C GLU A 4 -15.58 -28.10 -7.82
N THR A 5 -14.69 -28.49 -6.90
CA THR A 5 -14.43 -27.72 -5.67
C THR A 5 -13.33 -26.64 -5.77
N ASN A 6 -12.77 -26.33 -6.95
CA ASN A 6 -11.58 -25.46 -7.01
C ASN A 6 -11.83 -23.98 -7.41
N SER A 7 -12.98 -23.65 -7.98
CA SER A 7 -13.22 -22.29 -8.54
C SER A 7 -13.64 -21.27 -7.47
N SER A 8 -14.48 -21.67 -6.51
CA SER A 8 -15.01 -20.78 -5.46
C SER A 8 -13.93 -20.36 -4.45
N SER A 9 -12.97 -21.26 -4.17
CA SER A 9 -11.83 -21.01 -3.28
C SER A 9 -10.85 -19.99 -3.88
N LEU A 10 -10.70 -19.95 -5.20
CA LEU A 10 -9.84 -18.98 -5.89
C LEU A 10 -10.51 -17.60 -6.01
N GLN A 11 -11.83 -17.54 -6.21
CA GLN A 11 -12.59 -16.28 -6.21
C GLN A 11 -12.60 -15.63 -4.80
N SER A 12 -12.83 -16.41 -3.74
CA SER A 12 -12.77 -15.90 -2.36
C SER A 12 -11.37 -15.46 -1.88
N LEU A 13 -10.29 -15.84 -2.60
CA LEU A 13 -8.95 -15.30 -2.40
C LEU A 13 -8.74 -13.97 -3.16
N GLN A 14 -9.41 -13.78 -4.29
CA GLN A 14 -9.38 -12.52 -5.05
C GLN A 14 -10.02 -11.37 -4.27
N ASP A 15 -10.89 -11.70 -3.33
CA ASP A 15 -11.62 -10.74 -2.52
C ASP A 15 -11.07 -10.55 -1.09
N ARG A 16 -9.82 -10.93 -0.81
CA ARG A 16 -9.19 -10.67 0.50
C ARG A 16 -8.40 -9.38 0.50
N TYR A 17 -8.34 -8.72 1.65
CA TYR A 17 -7.62 -7.47 1.85
C TYR A 17 -6.59 -7.59 2.97
N ILE A 18 -5.42 -6.98 2.76
CA ILE A 18 -4.42 -6.75 3.80
C ILE A 18 -4.62 -5.36 4.35
N LEU A 19 -4.93 -5.27 5.65
CA LEU A 19 -5.06 -3.99 6.33
C LEU A 19 -3.71 -3.49 6.81
N THR A 20 -3.52 -2.18 6.69
CA THR A 20 -2.36 -1.46 7.20
C THR A 20 -2.82 -0.21 7.90
N GLN A 21 -2.02 0.27 8.85
CA GLN A 21 -2.25 1.56 9.48
C GLN A 21 -1.49 2.65 8.72
N ILE A 22 -2.13 3.80 8.53
CA ILE A 22 -1.52 5.05 8.08
C ILE A 22 -2.07 6.20 8.93
N GLY A 23 -1.26 6.79 9.80
CA GLY A 23 -1.71 7.79 10.76
C GLY A 23 -2.89 7.28 11.61
N GLN A 24 -4.04 7.95 11.52
CA GLN A 24 -5.28 7.56 12.21
C GLN A 24 -6.23 6.70 11.36
N GLN A 25 -5.89 6.48 10.09
CA GLN A 25 -6.70 5.74 9.14
C GLN A 25 -6.09 4.36 8.88
N GLN A 26 -6.89 3.50 8.26
CA GLN A 26 -6.40 2.24 7.73
C GLN A 26 -6.38 2.29 6.21
N LEU A 27 -5.41 1.62 5.60
CA LEU A 27 -5.34 1.44 4.16
C LEU A 27 -5.38 -0.05 3.84
N ALA A 28 -6.30 -0.41 2.96
CA ALA A 28 -6.59 -1.78 2.58
C ALA A 28 -6.01 -2.09 1.20
N PHE A 29 -5.19 -3.13 1.11
CA PHE A 29 -4.62 -3.59 -0.15
C PHE A 29 -5.34 -4.85 -0.60
N PRO A 30 -5.78 -4.97 -1.86
CA PRO A 30 -6.16 -6.27 -2.41
C PRO A 30 -5.02 -7.26 -2.19
N SER A 31 -5.29 -8.38 -1.55
CA SER A 31 -4.25 -9.35 -1.15
C SER A 31 -3.46 -9.88 -2.34
N GLN A 32 -4.09 -10.03 -3.50
CA GLN A 32 -3.45 -10.40 -4.77
C GLN A 32 -2.41 -9.38 -5.25
N TRP A 33 -2.52 -8.12 -4.83
CA TRP A 33 -1.56 -7.06 -5.14
C TRP A 33 -0.41 -6.99 -4.15
N VAL A 34 -0.45 -7.72 -3.04
CA VAL A 34 0.64 -7.75 -2.06
C VAL A 34 1.57 -8.92 -2.37
N ALA A 35 2.80 -8.62 -2.77
CA ALA A 35 3.84 -9.64 -2.96
C ALA A 35 4.40 -10.11 -1.61
N GLU A 36 4.77 -9.16 -0.76
CA GLU A 36 5.25 -9.39 0.60
C GLU A 36 5.18 -8.11 1.46
N ILE A 37 5.29 -8.27 2.77
CA ILE A 37 5.44 -7.15 3.72
C ILE A 37 6.85 -7.20 4.28
N LEU A 38 7.60 -6.11 4.08
CA LEU A 38 8.98 -5.96 4.49
C LEU A 38 9.06 -5.09 5.74
N LEU A 39 9.98 -5.43 6.63
CA LEU A 39 10.44 -4.54 7.69
C LEU A 39 11.84 -4.10 7.32
N ILE A 40 12.02 -2.81 7.05
CA ILE A 40 13.27 -2.25 6.54
C ILE A 40 13.79 -1.25 7.57
N GLU A 41 15.08 -1.31 7.87
CA GLU A 41 15.72 -0.23 8.62
C GLU A 41 15.89 1.00 7.73
N ARG A 42 15.55 2.17 8.26
CA ARG A 42 15.63 3.45 7.53
C ARG A 42 17.04 3.73 7.02
N SER A 43 18.07 3.26 7.72
CA SER A 43 19.48 3.34 7.32
C SER A 43 19.79 2.63 5.99
N GLN A 44 18.95 1.67 5.58
CA GLN A 44 19.10 0.91 4.33
C GLN A 44 18.45 1.63 3.12
N VAL A 45 17.69 2.70 3.37
CA VAL A 45 17.02 3.45 2.31
C VAL A 45 18.00 4.43 1.67
N LEU A 46 18.20 4.29 0.36
CA LEU A 46 18.95 5.26 -0.44
C LEU A 46 18.00 6.38 -0.86
N ILE A 47 18.25 7.58 -0.34
CA ILE A 47 17.42 8.77 -0.62
C ILE A 47 17.64 9.20 -2.08
N LEU A 48 16.54 9.48 -2.78
CA LEU A 48 16.56 10.03 -4.14
C LEU A 48 16.37 11.56 -4.08
N PRO A 49 17.40 12.36 -4.42
CA PRO A 49 17.26 13.80 -4.46
C PRO A 49 16.40 14.24 -5.65
N PHE A 50 15.76 15.41 -5.52
CA PHE A 50 14.95 16.04 -6.57
C PHE A 50 13.68 15.26 -6.95
N TYR A 51 13.22 14.32 -6.13
CA TYR A 51 11.91 13.68 -6.30
C TYR A 51 10.89 14.28 -5.33
N ASP A 52 9.61 13.99 -5.58
CA ASP A 52 8.54 14.36 -4.67
C ASP A 52 8.81 13.82 -3.25
N SER A 53 8.41 14.57 -2.22
CA SER A 53 8.55 14.16 -0.82
C SER A 53 7.86 12.82 -0.48
N ALA A 54 6.88 12.40 -1.28
CA ALA A 54 6.27 11.09 -1.17
C ALA A 54 7.21 9.95 -1.60
N ILE A 55 8.26 10.21 -2.38
CA ILE A 55 9.32 9.25 -2.67
C ILE A 55 10.33 9.28 -1.52
N LEU A 56 10.26 8.27 -0.63
CA LEU A 56 11.21 8.15 0.47
C LEU A 56 12.62 7.80 -0.02
N GLY A 57 12.71 7.08 -1.13
CA GLY A 57 13.97 6.64 -1.73
C GLY A 57 13.81 5.28 -2.38
N VAL A 58 14.91 4.51 -2.41
CA VAL A 58 14.93 3.13 -2.89
C VAL A 58 15.62 2.21 -1.89
N VAL A 59 15.29 0.93 -1.93
CA VAL A 59 16.00 -0.12 -1.18
C VAL A 59 16.36 -1.26 -2.12
N HIS A 60 17.49 -1.92 -1.86
CA HIS A 60 17.79 -3.19 -2.53
C HIS A 60 17.16 -4.34 -1.75
N HIS A 61 16.28 -5.11 -2.39
CA HIS A 61 15.66 -6.30 -1.80
C HIS A 61 15.64 -7.44 -2.82
N ARG A 62 16.19 -8.61 -2.45
CA ARG A 62 16.23 -9.84 -3.28
C ARG A 62 16.72 -9.63 -4.73
N GLY A 63 17.77 -8.83 -4.91
CA GLY A 63 18.35 -8.59 -6.24
C GLY A 63 17.59 -7.56 -7.07
N GLN A 64 16.58 -6.89 -6.49
CA GLN A 64 15.78 -5.87 -7.15
C GLN A 64 15.92 -4.54 -6.40
N ILE A 65 15.83 -3.44 -7.16
CA ILE A 65 15.68 -2.10 -6.58
C ILE A 65 14.18 -1.85 -6.41
N VAL A 66 13.76 -1.63 -5.17
CA VAL A 66 12.38 -1.38 -4.78
C VAL A 66 12.24 0.10 -4.44
N PRO A 67 11.53 0.89 -5.26
CA PRO A 67 11.18 2.26 -4.92
C PRO A 67 10.23 2.29 -3.73
N LEU A 68 10.47 3.21 -2.79
CA LEU A 68 9.69 3.35 -1.57
C LEU A 68 8.85 4.62 -1.63
N VAL A 69 7.53 4.46 -1.59
CA VAL A 69 6.55 5.55 -1.61
C VAL A 69 5.86 5.66 -0.26
N ALA A 70 6.04 6.78 0.43
CA ALA A 70 5.36 7.10 1.68
C ALA A 70 3.94 7.60 1.40
N ILE A 71 2.97 6.68 1.38
CA ILE A 71 1.58 6.99 1.04
C ILE A 71 0.97 8.08 1.94
N GLN A 72 1.40 8.15 3.20
CA GLN A 72 0.98 9.21 4.13
C GLN A 72 1.34 10.63 3.67
N GLN A 73 2.36 10.80 2.83
CA GLN A 73 2.72 12.12 2.28
C GLN A 73 1.82 12.55 1.12
N ILE A 74 1.05 11.62 0.56
CA ILE A 74 0.09 11.88 -0.51
C ILE A 74 -1.24 12.38 0.07
N PHE A 75 -1.58 11.96 1.29
CA PHE A 75 -2.77 12.42 1.99
C PHE A 75 -2.45 13.69 2.80
N GLU A 76 -3.18 14.77 2.53
CA GLU A 76 -3.03 16.04 3.24
C GLU A 76 -3.25 15.88 4.76
N GLY A 77 -2.34 16.45 5.56
CA GLY A 77 -2.45 16.43 7.03
C GLY A 77 -2.03 15.11 7.71
N MET A 78 -1.58 14.10 6.96
CA MET A 78 -1.07 12.85 7.54
C MET A 78 0.45 12.92 7.74
N ALA A 79 0.88 13.26 8.96
CA ALA A 79 2.29 13.19 9.32
C ALA A 79 2.69 11.72 9.55
N GLY A 80 3.61 11.22 8.74
CA GLY A 80 4.27 9.94 8.98
C GLY A 80 5.11 9.98 10.25
N ALA A 81 4.98 8.98 11.12
CA ALA A 81 5.88 8.87 12.25
C ALA A 81 7.30 8.57 11.76
N THR A 82 8.29 9.35 12.22
CA THR A 82 9.69 8.98 11.98
C THR A 82 10.03 7.75 12.81
N ARG A 83 10.27 6.64 12.11
CA ARG A 83 10.63 5.35 12.71
C ARG A 83 11.93 4.83 12.10
N GLU A 84 12.72 4.17 12.95
CA GLU A 84 13.95 3.49 12.54
C GLU A 84 13.65 2.25 11.70
N ILE A 85 12.58 1.53 12.02
CA ILE A 85 12.07 0.42 11.22
C ILE A 85 10.77 0.87 10.54
N ILE A 86 10.72 0.75 9.22
CA ILE A 86 9.55 1.06 8.40
C ILE A 86 8.91 -0.24 7.90
N SER A 87 7.58 -0.26 7.88
CA SER A 87 6.81 -1.35 7.26
C SER A 87 6.52 -1.00 5.82
N VAL A 88 6.82 -1.91 4.89
CA VAL A 88 6.67 -1.69 3.45
C VAL A 88 5.83 -2.82 2.85
N VAL A 89 4.73 -2.46 2.19
CA VAL A 89 3.93 -3.39 1.40
C VAL A 89 4.49 -3.38 -0.02
N GLN A 90 5.15 -4.45 -0.44
CA GLN A 90 5.64 -4.57 -1.81
C GLN A 90 4.52 -5.02 -2.74
N LEU A 91 4.31 -4.29 -3.83
CA LEU A 91 3.28 -4.58 -4.80
C LEU A 91 3.71 -5.68 -5.78
N SER A 92 2.79 -6.60 -6.06
CA SER A 92 2.99 -7.76 -6.94
C SER A 92 2.79 -7.39 -8.41
N GLN A 93 3.11 -8.33 -9.31
CA GLN A 93 2.85 -8.19 -10.74
C GLN A 93 1.36 -7.98 -11.08
N LYS A 94 0.44 -8.26 -10.16
CA LYS A 94 -1.01 -8.03 -10.35
C LYS A 94 -1.40 -6.57 -10.21
N ALA A 95 -0.50 -5.71 -9.74
CA ALA A 95 -0.69 -4.26 -9.65
C ALA A 95 -0.21 -3.51 -10.92
N ASP A 96 0.02 -4.23 -12.02
CA ASP A 96 0.39 -3.70 -13.34
C ASP A 96 1.52 -2.67 -13.31
N SER A 97 1.23 -1.40 -13.60
CA SER A 97 2.23 -0.31 -13.65
C SER A 97 2.92 -0.05 -12.32
N LEU A 98 2.32 -0.49 -11.21
CA LEU A 98 2.88 -0.33 -9.88
C LEU A 98 3.66 -1.55 -9.37
N ALA A 99 3.81 -2.58 -10.19
CA ALA A 99 4.51 -3.78 -9.80
C ALA A 99 5.95 -3.50 -9.33
N GLY A 100 6.33 -4.09 -8.20
CA GLY A 100 7.66 -3.94 -7.62
C GLY A 100 7.86 -2.69 -6.76
N ILE A 101 6.90 -1.79 -6.70
CA ILE A 101 6.93 -0.62 -5.80
C ILE A 101 6.63 -1.04 -4.37
N GLY A 102 7.34 -0.46 -3.40
CA GLY A 102 7.09 -0.59 -1.98
C GLY A 102 6.29 0.59 -1.43
N ILE A 103 5.10 0.32 -0.87
CA ILE A 103 4.29 1.33 -0.19
C ILE A 103 4.63 1.33 1.29
N VAL A 104 5.18 2.45 1.78
CA VAL A 104 5.53 2.63 3.19
C VAL A 104 4.28 2.94 3.97
N VAL A 105 4.04 2.16 5.02
CA VAL A 105 2.91 2.26 5.95
C VAL A 105 3.42 2.30 7.40
N ASP A 106 2.57 2.67 8.35
CA ASP A 106 2.98 2.72 9.75
C ASP A 106 3.22 1.32 10.34
N ARG A 107 2.32 0.39 10.00
CA ARG A 107 2.41 -1.03 10.34
C ARG A 107 1.45 -1.82 9.47
N ALA A 108 1.80 -3.07 9.17
CA ALA A 108 0.82 -4.04 8.71
C ALA A 108 -0.02 -4.54 9.90
N LEU A 109 -1.31 -4.77 9.65
CA LEU A 109 -2.26 -5.29 10.62
C LEU A 109 -2.57 -6.75 10.26
N GLU A 110 -3.81 -7.03 9.87
CA GLU A 110 -4.34 -8.38 9.68
C GLU A 110 -4.86 -8.58 8.25
N ASN A 111 -4.99 -9.85 7.86
CA ASN A 111 -5.69 -10.27 6.65
C ASN A 111 -7.21 -10.35 6.94
N ARG A 112 -8.03 -9.65 6.16
CA ARG A 112 -9.49 -9.59 6.32
C ARG A 112 -10.19 -10.09 5.05
N SER A 113 -11.27 -10.86 5.24
CA SER A 113 -12.08 -11.37 4.13
C SER A 113 -13.01 -10.30 3.57
N HIS A 114 -13.42 -10.48 2.31
CA HIS A 114 -14.35 -9.59 1.61
C HIS A 114 -15.63 -9.29 2.38
N GLU A 115 -16.25 -10.31 2.98
CA GLU A 115 -17.55 -10.18 3.64
C GLU A 115 -17.51 -9.23 4.83
N GLN A 116 -16.35 -9.09 5.48
CA GLN A 116 -16.12 -8.10 6.54
C GLN A 116 -15.94 -6.68 5.98
N PHE A 117 -15.64 -6.56 4.68
CA PHE A 117 -15.42 -5.33 3.91
C PHE A 117 -16.66 -4.87 3.13
N THR A 118 -17.51 -5.78 2.61
CA THR A 118 -18.70 -5.45 1.80
C THR A 118 -19.71 -4.56 2.54
N ASN A 119 -19.80 -4.70 3.86
CA ASN A 119 -20.65 -3.84 4.68
C ASN A 119 -20.08 -2.43 4.90
N ALA A 120 -18.80 -2.23 4.55
CA ALA A 120 -18.04 -1.03 4.86
C ALA A 120 -17.84 -0.16 3.60
N PHE A 121 -17.67 -0.76 2.42
CA PHE A 121 -17.50 -0.05 1.15
C PHE A 121 -18.78 -0.17 0.30
N SER A 122 -19.44 0.97 0.03
CA SER A 122 -20.35 1.01 -1.13
C SER A 122 -19.49 0.92 -2.40
N GLU A 123 -19.95 0.25 -3.46
CA GLU A 123 -19.19 0.09 -4.73
C GLU A 123 -18.68 1.42 -5.33
N HIS A 124 -19.28 2.54 -4.92
CA HIS A 124 -18.93 3.89 -5.33
C HIS A 124 -18.07 4.66 -4.31
N ASP A 125 -18.00 4.23 -3.05
CA ASP A 125 -17.24 4.89 -1.99
C ASP A 125 -15.87 4.25 -1.81
N HIS A 126 -14.82 5.07 -1.96
CA HIS A 126 -13.41 4.67 -1.83
C HIS A 126 -12.97 4.61 -0.37
N VAL A 127 -13.92 4.88 0.52
CA VAL A 127 -13.76 5.10 1.93
C VAL A 127 -14.84 4.29 2.61
N ALA A 128 -14.42 3.37 3.46
CA ALA A 128 -15.29 2.69 4.39
C ALA A 128 -15.09 3.22 5.79
N VAL A 129 -16.10 3.05 6.62
CA VAL A 129 -15.95 3.18 8.07
C VAL A 129 -16.15 1.79 8.67
N SER A 130 -15.16 1.32 9.42
CA SER A 130 -15.29 0.07 10.16
C SER A 130 -16.39 0.21 11.22
N PRO A 131 -17.45 -0.60 11.19
CA PRO A 131 -18.56 -0.48 12.15
C PRO A 131 -18.16 -0.85 13.58
N GLN A 132 -17.02 -1.53 13.77
CA GLN A 132 -16.54 -1.96 15.10
C GLN A 132 -15.63 -0.94 15.77
N THR A 133 -14.88 -0.16 14.98
CA THR A 133 -13.84 0.74 15.51
C THR A 133 -14.09 2.20 15.17
N GLU A 134 -15.14 2.53 14.41
CA GLU A 134 -15.40 3.86 13.81
C GLU A 134 -14.21 4.41 13.00
N GLN A 135 -13.24 3.56 12.65
CA GLN A 135 -12.05 3.97 11.91
C GLN A 135 -12.33 3.98 10.42
N THR A 136 -11.88 5.04 9.76
CA THR A 136 -11.91 5.17 8.31
C THR A 136 -10.90 4.22 7.67
N ILE A 137 -11.37 3.33 6.81
CA ILE A 137 -10.57 2.44 5.98
C ILE A 137 -10.61 2.95 4.54
N LEU A 138 -9.46 3.25 3.97
CA LEU A 138 -9.27 3.63 2.58
C LEU A 138 -8.93 2.38 1.78
N LEU A 139 -9.52 2.23 0.59
CA LEU A 139 -9.09 1.19 -0.35
C LEU A 139 -7.89 1.71 -1.16
N PHE A 140 -6.77 1.00 -1.14
CA PHE A 140 -5.63 1.34 -1.99
C PHE A 140 -6.00 1.22 -3.45
N ARG A 141 -5.67 2.26 -4.22
CA ARG A 141 -5.86 2.28 -5.67
C ARG A 141 -4.65 2.85 -6.37
N PRO A 142 -4.37 2.41 -7.61
CA PRO A 142 -3.20 2.88 -8.33
C PRO A 142 -3.22 4.39 -8.59
N GLU A 143 -4.42 4.96 -8.78
CA GLU A 143 -4.59 6.39 -9.07
C GLU A 143 -4.23 7.30 -7.89
N MET A 144 -4.06 6.73 -6.68
CA MET A 144 -3.51 7.47 -5.54
C MET A 144 -2.04 7.85 -5.79
N LEU A 145 -1.32 7.11 -6.63
CA LEU A 145 0.07 7.38 -6.99
C LEU A 145 0.09 8.08 -8.35
N SER A 146 0.18 9.40 -8.34
CA SER A 146 0.25 10.16 -9.60
C SER A 146 1.54 9.84 -10.37
N ASP A 147 1.49 9.78 -11.69
CA ASP A 147 2.67 9.53 -12.54
C ASP A 147 3.79 10.56 -12.31
N ARG A 148 3.44 11.78 -11.90
CA ARG A 148 4.37 12.86 -11.57
C ARG A 148 5.28 12.57 -10.39
N LEU A 149 4.92 11.62 -9.53
CA LEU A 149 5.80 11.17 -8.44
C LEU A 149 7.14 10.63 -8.97
N TRP A 150 7.13 10.10 -10.20
CA TRP A 150 8.29 9.50 -10.85
C TRP A 150 9.10 10.50 -11.70
N GLU A 151 8.66 11.75 -11.78
CA GLU A 151 9.35 12.81 -12.51
C GLU A 151 10.28 13.60 -11.57
N PRO A 152 11.56 13.78 -11.93
CA PRO A 152 12.46 14.62 -11.14
C PRO A 152 12.05 16.09 -11.21
N GLN A 153 11.86 16.70 -10.04
CA GLN A 153 11.51 18.11 -9.81
C GLN A 153 12.77 18.99 -9.76
N CYS A 154 13.47 19.11 -10.89
CA CYS A 154 14.73 19.88 -10.98
C CYS A 154 14.56 21.41 -10.89
N SER A 155 13.35 21.95 -10.78
CA SER A 155 13.09 23.40 -10.82
C SER A 155 13.40 24.16 -9.53
N GLN A 156 13.87 23.50 -8.47
CA GLN A 156 14.21 24.14 -7.18
C GLN A 156 15.67 24.58 -7.05
N LEU A 157 16.45 24.61 -8.13
CA LEU A 157 17.86 25.01 -8.15
C LEU A 157 18.13 26.48 -8.53
N VAL A 158 17.11 27.36 -8.44
CA VAL A 158 17.27 28.80 -8.74
C VAL A 158 17.31 29.62 -7.46
#